data_AF-A0A060CE89-F1
#
_entry.id   AF-A0A060CE89-F1
#
_cell.length_a   1.000
_cell.length_b   1.000
_cell.length_c   1.000
_cell.angle_alpha   90.00
_cell.angle_beta   90.00
_cell.angle_gamma   90.00
#
_symmetry.space_group_name_H-M   'P 1'
#
loop_
_entity.id
_entity.type
_entity.pdbx_description
1 polymer ?
#
loop_
_entity_poly.entity_id
_entity_poly.type
_entity_poly.pdbx_seq_one_letter_code
_entity_poly.pdbx_strand_id
1 'polypeptide(L)'
;GPITQSPWLRPSAIGFRKLLKWLSERYGYPKIYVTENGTSVLGENDMPLEELLNDEFRVQYFRDYIGAAADAYTHDGVNVRAYMAWSLMEYVWTLFP
;
A
#
# COMPACT_ATOMS: atom_id res chain seq x y z
N GLY A 1 6.46 -7.89 7.10
CA GLY A 1 6.62 -8.58 5.80
C GLY A 1 8.03 -8.43 5.27
N PRO A 2 8.23 -8.65 3.97
CA PRO A 2 9.54 -8.66 3.31
C PRO A 2 10.28 -7.32 3.40
N ILE A 3 11.59 -7.34 3.14
CA ILE A 3 12.41 -6.12 2.98
C ILE A 3 11.96 -5.39 1.71
N THR A 4 11.92 -4.06 1.76
CA THR A 4 11.75 -3.19 0.59
C THR A 4 12.93 -2.25 0.49
N GLN A 5 13.05 -1.47 -0.61
CA GLN A 5 14.10 -0.46 -0.75
C GLN A 5 14.05 0.59 0.38
N SER A 6 12.85 0.93 0.83
CA SER A 6 12.63 1.89 1.91
C SER A 6 12.84 1.23 3.28
N PRO A 7 13.84 1.63 4.09
CA PRO A 7 14.17 0.93 5.34
C PRO A 7 13.01 0.89 6.36
N TRP A 8 12.15 1.90 6.33
CA TRP A 8 10.99 2.05 7.20
C TRP A 8 9.76 1.27 6.72
N LEU A 9 9.75 0.77 5.47
CA LEU A 9 8.57 0.16 4.87
C LEU A 9 8.69 -1.36 4.84
N ARG A 10 7.81 -2.02 5.60
CA ARG A 10 7.65 -3.48 5.58
C ARG A 10 6.18 -3.81 5.32
N PRO A 11 5.83 -4.49 4.22
CA PRO A 11 4.46 -4.84 3.93
C PRO A 11 3.79 -5.63 5.06
N SER A 12 2.57 -5.22 5.40
CA SER A 12 1.73 -5.80 6.45
C SER A 12 0.26 -5.41 6.22
N ALA A 13 -0.41 -6.13 5.32
CA ALA A 13 -1.84 -5.92 5.05
C ALA A 13 -2.73 -6.16 6.28
N ILE A 14 -2.35 -7.12 7.13
CA ILE A 14 -3.02 -7.36 8.43
C ILE A 14 -2.90 -6.13 9.34
N GLY A 15 -1.72 -5.49 9.37
CA GLY A 15 -1.51 -4.26 10.13
C GLY A 15 -2.37 -3.12 9.60
N PHE A 16 -2.52 -3.01 8.28
CA PHE A 16 -3.36 -2.01 7.63
C PHE A 16 -4.85 -2.16 7.99
N ARG A 17 -5.41 -3.38 7.93
CA ARG A 17 -6.79 -3.64 8.38
C ARG A 17 -6.99 -3.26 9.85
N LYS A 18 -6.06 -3.67 10.73
CA LYS A 18 -6.11 -3.32 12.16
C LYS A 18 -6.07 -1.82 12.39
N LEU A 19 -5.26 -1.08 11.61
CA LEU A 19 -5.18 0.37 11.69
C LEU A 19 -6.51 1.03 11.28
N LEU A 20 -7.10 0.62 10.15
CA LEU A 20 -8.38 1.14 9.69
C LEU A 20 -9.50 0.92 10.72
N LYS A 21 -9.54 -0.28 11.32
CA LYS A 21 -10.47 -0.60 12.39
C LYS A 21 -10.25 0.29 13.62
N TRP A 22 -9.00 0.41 14.07
CA TRP A 22 -8.66 1.24 15.23
C TRP A 22 -9.02 2.72 15.01
N LEU A 23 -8.74 3.27 13.83
CA LEU A 23 -9.14 4.64 13.47
C LEU A 23 -10.66 4.80 13.51
N SER A 24 -11.39 3.81 12.99
CA SER A 24 -12.85 3.85 12.98
C SER A 24 -13.43 3.83 14.39
N GLU A 25 -13.00 2.87 15.22
CA GLU A 25 -13.49 2.74 16.61
C GLU A 25 -13.13 3.97 17.44
N ARG A 26 -11.91 4.50 17.28
CA ARG A 26 -11.43 5.66 18.05
C ARG A 26 -12.18 6.96 17.72
N TYR A 27 -12.58 7.13 16.46
CA TYR A 27 -13.14 8.40 15.96
C TYR A 27 -14.63 8.30 15.60
N GLY A 28 -15.32 7.24 16.00
CA GLY A 28 -16.78 7.10 15.82
C GLY A 28 -17.20 6.77 14.38
N TYR A 29 -16.52 5.84 13.73
CA TYR A 29 -16.78 5.36 12.37
C TYR A 29 -16.88 6.46 11.32
N PRO A 30 -15.90 7.39 11.23
CA PRO A 30 -15.90 8.43 10.22
C PRO A 30 -15.73 7.83 8.82
N LYS A 31 -16.05 8.61 7.79
CA LYS A 31 -15.66 8.27 6.42
C LYS A 31 -14.13 8.28 6.32
N ILE A 32 -13.55 7.20 5.82
CA ILE A 32 -12.10 7.08 5.62
C ILE A 32 -11.79 7.09 4.12
N TYR A 33 -10.84 7.91 3.73
CA TYR A 33 -10.24 7.94 2.40
C TYR A 33 -8.79 7.53 2.56
N VAL A 34 -8.39 6.42 1.94
CA VAL A 34 -6.98 6.00 1.93
C VAL A 34 -6.31 6.78 0.82
N THR A 35 -5.70 7.91 1.17
CA THR A 35 -5.14 8.87 0.20
C THR A 35 -3.81 8.41 -0.40
N GLU A 36 -3.07 7.57 0.32
CA GLU A 36 -1.81 7.01 -0.14
C GLU A 36 -1.63 5.60 0.40
N ASN A 37 -1.29 4.66 -0.47
CA ASN A 37 -0.78 3.35 -0.09
C ASN A 37 0.03 2.75 -1.23
N GLY A 38 1.22 2.23 -0.92
CA GLY A 38 2.10 1.66 -1.94
C GLY A 38 3.37 1.08 -1.34
N THR A 39 4.22 0.53 -2.22
CA THR A 39 5.51 -0.03 -1.82
C THR A 39 6.59 0.20 -2.87
N SER A 40 7.83 0.33 -2.39
CA SER A 40 9.04 0.19 -3.19
C SER A 40 9.45 -1.29 -3.29
N VAL A 41 10.16 -1.68 -4.34
CA VAL A 41 10.78 -3.01 -4.47
C VAL A 41 12.29 -2.91 -4.19
N LEU A 42 12.85 -3.87 -3.45
CA LEU A 42 14.28 -3.86 -3.11
C LEU A 42 15.14 -4.06 -4.38
N GLY A 43 16.09 -3.16 -4.64
CA GLY A 43 17.00 -3.26 -5.80
C GLY A 43 16.36 -2.95 -7.14
N GLU A 44 15.14 -2.38 -7.15
CA GLU A 44 14.37 -2.10 -8.36
C GLU A 44 15.14 -1.26 -9.39
N ASN A 45 15.90 -0.25 -8.93
CA ASN A 45 16.65 0.66 -9.81
C ASN A 45 17.75 -0.02 -10.65
N ASP A 46 18.18 -1.23 -10.26
CA ASP A 46 19.25 -1.97 -10.93
C ASP A 46 18.70 -3.08 -11.85
N MET A 47 17.37 -3.25 -11.92
CA MET A 47 16.71 -4.30 -12.71
C MET A 47 16.58 -3.92 -14.20
N PRO A 48 16.65 -4.90 -15.11
CA PRO A 48 16.34 -4.67 -16.52
C PRO A 48 14.85 -4.35 -16.71
N LEU A 49 14.52 -3.65 -17.80
CA LEU A 49 13.16 -3.19 -18.09
C LEU A 49 12.11 -4.33 -18.07
N GLU A 50 12.45 -5.50 -18.58
CA GLU A 50 11.54 -6.65 -18.61
C GLU A 50 11.16 -7.12 -17.19
N GLU A 51 12.11 -7.10 -16.25
CA GLU A 51 11.86 -7.41 -14.84
C GLU A 51 11.10 -6.29 -14.13
N LEU A 52 11.42 -5.02 -14.43
CA LEU A 52 10.68 -3.86 -13.91
C LEU A 52 9.19 -3.87 -14.28
N LEU A 53 8.88 -4.27 -15.51
CA LEU A 53 7.49 -4.35 -15.98
C LEU A 53 6.75 -5.55 -15.38
N ASN A 54 7.47 -6.59 -14.96
CA ASN A 54 6.90 -7.80 -14.37
C ASN A 54 6.97 -7.78 -12.83
N ASP A 55 6.44 -6.71 -12.24
CA ASP A 55 6.50 -6.49 -10.78
C ASP A 55 5.41 -7.25 -10.01
N GLU A 56 5.63 -8.56 -9.86
CA GLU A 56 4.78 -9.43 -9.05
C GLU A 56 4.75 -9.04 -7.56
N PHE A 57 5.81 -8.41 -7.05
CA PHE A 57 5.88 -8.00 -5.65
C PHE A 57 4.86 -6.89 -5.34
N ARG A 58 4.84 -5.84 -6.15
CA ARG A 58 3.91 -4.72 -5.98
C ARG A 58 2.48 -5.13 -6.37
N VAL A 59 2.30 -6.00 -7.35
CA VAL A 59 0.99 -6.61 -7.65
C VAL A 59 0.43 -7.33 -6.42
N GLN A 60 1.23 -8.19 -5.78
CA GLN A 60 0.80 -8.91 -4.58
C GLN A 60 0.56 -7.96 -3.40
N TYR A 61 1.40 -6.93 -3.23
CA TYR A 61 1.19 -5.88 -2.23
C TYR A 61 -0.20 -5.24 -2.37
N PHE A 62 -0.56 -4.77 -3.57
CA PHE A 62 -1.85 -4.12 -3.79
C PHE A 62 -3.01 -5.10 -3.63
N ARG A 63 -2.88 -6.34 -4.11
CA ARG A 63 -3.88 -7.39 -3.91
C ARG A 63 -4.19 -7.59 -2.42
N ASP A 64 -3.15 -7.70 -1.59
CA ASP A 64 -3.30 -7.93 -0.16
C ASP A 64 -3.86 -6.71 0.58
N TYR A 65 -3.39 -5.49 0.27
CA TYR A 65 -3.84 -4.27 0.95
C TYR A 65 -5.25 -3.83 0.55
N ILE A 66 -5.61 -3.97 -0.72
CA ILE A 66 -6.98 -3.72 -1.19
C ILE A 66 -7.91 -4.78 -0.60
N GLY A 67 -7.50 -6.05 -0.55
CA GLY A 67 -8.23 -7.12 0.14
C GLY A 67 -8.44 -6.80 1.62
N ALA A 68 -7.39 -6.33 2.31
CA ALA A 68 -7.49 -5.92 3.71
C ALA A 68 -8.42 -4.71 3.94
N ALA A 69 -8.47 -3.75 3.01
CA ALA A 69 -9.44 -2.65 3.06
C ALA A 69 -10.87 -3.13 2.80
N ALA A 70 -11.06 -4.05 1.85
CA ALA A 70 -12.35 -4.66 1.56
C ALA A 70 -12.86 -5.42 2.79
N ASP A 71 -12.01 -6.24 3.41
CA ASP A 71 -12.29 -6.93 4.67
C ASP A 71 -12.65 -5.99 5.81
N ALA A 72 -11.93 -4.87 5.96
CA ALA A 72 -12.23 -3.86 6.97
C ALA A 72 -13.65 -3.27 6.76
N TYR A 73 -14.02 -3.04 5.50
CA TYR A 73 -15.35 -2.55 5.14
C TYR A 73 -16.45 -3.60 5.36
N THR A 74 -16.26 -4.82 4.89
CA THR A 74 -17.28 -5.89 4.91
C THR A 74 -17.45 -6.54 6.28
N HIS A 75 -16.36 -6.69 7.04
CA HIS A 75 -16.34 -7.48 8.27
C HIS A 75 -16.17 -6.64 9.54
N ASP A 76 -15.50 -5.49 9.47
CA ASP A 76 -15.23 -4.65 10.65
C ASP A 76 -16.09 -3.37 10.71
N GLY A 77 -16.94 -3.13 9.70
CA GLY A 77 -17.82 -1.96 9.63
C GLY A 77 -17.10 -0.63 9.38
N VAL A 78 -15.83 -0.68 8.94
CA VAL A 78 -15.02 0.50 8.62
C VAL A 78 -15.60 1.20 7.40
N ASN A 79 -15.85 2.50 7.50
CA ASN A 79 -16.49 3.30 6.45
C ASN A 79 -15.48 3.82 5.40
N VAL A 80 -14.73 2.91 4.77
CA VAL A 80 -13.79 3.24 3.68
C VAL A 80 -14.55 3.66 2.41
N ARG A 81 -14.16 4.77 1.80
CA ARG A 81 -14.83 5.34 0.62
C ARG A 81 -13.99 5.46 -0.62
N ALA A 82 -12.67 5.54 -0.48
CA ALA A 82 -11.74 5.53 -1.59
C ALA A 82 -10.40 4.94 -1.16
N TYR A 83 -9.67 4.45 -2.15
CA TYR A 83 -8.31 3.98 -2.04
C TYR A 83 -7.52 4.54 -3.21
N MET A 84 -6.48 5.32 -2.91
CA MET A 84 -5.58 5.91 -3.89
C MET A 84 -4.21 5.24 -3.75
N ALA A 85 -3.81 4.52 -4.79
CA ALA A 85 -2.50 3.92 -4.87
C ALA A 85 -1.43 5.02 -4.98
N TRP A 86 -0.37 4.88 -4.19
CA TRP A 86 0.83 5.69 -4.32
C TRP A 86 1.92 4.86 -5.00
N SER A 87 2.48 5.24 -6.13
CA SER A 87 2.19 6.43 -6.95
C SER A 87 1.65 6.01 -8.33
N LEU A 88 1.01 6.94 -9.03
CA LEU A 88 0.64 6.76 -10.44
C LEU A 88 1.87 6.50 -11.32
N MET A 89 2.99 7.14 -11.01
CA MET A 89 4.25 7.02 -11.72
C MET A 89 5.42 7.12 -10.74
N GLU A 90 6.53 6.47 -11.08
CA GLU A 90 7.82 6.66 -10.41
C GLU A 90 8.27 8.12 -10.60
N TYR A 91 8.29 8.91 -9.52
CA TYR A 91 8.86 10.26 -9.52
C TYR A 91 10.32 10.18 -9.09
N VAL A 92 11.23 10.14 -10.06
CA VAL A 92 12.66 10.06 -9.76
C VAL A 92 13.24 11.47 -9.61
N TRP A 93 13.16 12.04 -8.40
CA TRP A 93 13.92 13.26 -8.05
C TRP A 93 15.44 13.06 -8.06
N THR A 94 15.94 11.85 -8.35
CA THR A 94 17.37 11.50 -8.40
C THR A 94 17.90 11.20 -9.82
N LEU A 95 17.13 11.47 -10.89
CA LEU A 95 17.56 11.21 -12.29
C LEU A 95 18.01 12.46 -13.05
N PHE A 96 18.12 13.61 -12.38
CA PHE A 96 18.81 14.77 -12.95
C PHE A 96 20.09 15.05 -12.15
N PRO A 97 21.27 15.04 -12.80
CA PRO A 97 22.51 15.51 -12.20
C PRO A 97 22.48 17.01 -11.90
#